data_AF-A0A2P4S4M1-F1
#
_entry.id   AF-A0A2P4S4M1-F1
#
_cell.length_a   1.000
_cell.length_b   1.000
_cell.length_c   1.000
_cell.angle_alpha   90.00
_cell.angle_beta   90.00
_cell.angle_gamma   90.00
#
_symmetry.space_group_name_H-M   'P 1'
#
loop_
_entity.id
_entity.type
_entity.pdbx_description
1 polymer ?
#
loop_
_entity_poly.entity_id
_entity_poly.type
_entity_poly.pdbx_seq_one_letter_code
_entity_poly.pdbx_strand_id
1 'polypeptide(L)'
;MATPTPPPGIEYNLVRVPMASTDFSVRLYTYADTEGDFELKHFNLTEEDTRMKTRLDPPPMCPQIPILQAAQAVAARPLSLYASPWTSPVWMKTNGAMTGRGTLKGSPGDKYHTAWANYFVRFLDEYAKHNLTFWAVTAGNEPTAGEIVFYPFQCLGFSPEHQRDFIARDLGPALANSSHRGVQLIILDDQRVMLPYWAQV
;
A
#
# COMPACT_ATOMS: atom_id res chain seq x y z
N MET A 1 -28.20 38.05 -3.02
CA MET A 1 -27.06 37.14 -2.86
C MET A 1 -27.55 35.75 -3.21
N ALA A 2 -27.03 35.13 -4.28
CA ALA A 2 -27.40 33.77 -4.63
C ALA A 2 -26.84 32.81 -3.57
N THR A 3 -27.69 31.97 -2.98
CA THR A 3 -27.26 30.88 -2.13
C THR A 3 -26.34 29.95 -2.93
N PRO A 4 -25.15 29.57 -2.42
CA PRO A 4 -24.29 28.62 -3.11
C PRO A 4 -25.08 27.33 -3.37
N THR A 5 -25.17 26.93 -4.63
CA THR A 5 -25.74 25.62 -4.98
C THR A 5 -24.93 24.54 -4.27
N PRO A 6 -25.56 23.61 -3.54
CA PRO A 6 -24.86 22.47 -2.96
C PRO A 6 -24.09 21.73 -4.05
N PRO A 7 -22.85 21.29 -3.77
CA PRO A 7 -22.07 20.52 -4.72
C PRO A 7 -22.85 19.26 -5.14
N PRO A 8 -22.80 18.85 -6.42
CA PRO A 8 -23.54 17.71 -6.94
C PRO A 8 -22.88 16.39 -6.50
N GLY A 9 -23.07 15.98 -5.24
CA GLY A 9 -22.54 14.72 -4.71
C GLY A 9 -22.49 14.64 -3.19
N ILE A 10 -21.84 13.59 -2.69
CA ILE A 10 -21.66 13.32 -1.24
C ILE A 10 -20.27 13.72 -0.72
N GLU A 11 -19.48 14.41 -1.57
CA GLU A 11 -18.20 15.06 -1.21
C GLU A 11 -17.18 14.17 -0.46
N TYR A 12 -16.95 12.95 -0.94
CA TYR A 12 -15.87 12.12 -0.39
C TYR A 12 -14.53 12.84 -0.45
N ASN A 13 -13.78 12.81 0.65
CA ASN A 13 -12.49 13.48 0.81
C ASN A 13 -11.36 12.54 1.24
N LEU A 14 -11.60 11.23 1.30
CA LEU A 14 -10.63 10.21 1.67
C LEU A 14 -10.71 9.05 0.68
N VAL A 15 -9.57 8.61 0.16
CA VAL A 15 -9.47 7.47 -0.76
C VAL A 15 -8.37 6.52 -0.30
N ARG A 16 -8.70 5.23 -0.19
CA ARG A 16 -7.72 4.16 0.03
C ARG A 16 -7.16 3.69 -1.30
N VAL A 17 -5.85 3.55 -1.39
CA VAL A 17 -5.13 3.13 -2.60
C VAL A 17 -4.34 1.86 -2.28
N PRO A 18 -4.68 0.72 -2.88
CA PRO A 18 -3.86 -0.48 -2.75
C PRO A 18 -2.48 -0.32 -3.36
N MET A 19 -1.45 -0.72 -2.61
CA MET A 19 -0.10 -0.86 -3.14
C MET A 19 -0.01 -2.24 -3.83
N ALA A 20 -0.09 -2.24 -5.15
CA ALA A 20 -0.17 -3.41 -6.03
C ALA A 20 -1.45 -4.24 -5.85
N SER A 21 -1.39 -5.57 -6.07
CA SER A 21 -2.60 -6.39 -6.21
C SER A 21 -3.26 -6.76 -4.88
N THR A 22 -4.59 -6.84 -4.92
CA THR A 22 -5.47 -7.31 -3.82
C THR A 22 -6.34 -8.47 -4.30
N ASP A 23 -7.20 -8.98 -3.43
CA ASP A 23 -8.29 -9.90 -3.78
C ASP A 23 -9.27 -9.33 -4.84
N PHE A 24 -9.43 -8.01 -4.90
CA PHE A 24 -10.20 -7.30 -5.93
C PHE A 24 -9.39 -7.00 -7.21
N SER A 25 -8.24 -7.66 -7.40
CA SER A 25 -7.45 -7.58 -8.63
C SER A 25 -7.66 -8.80 -9.52
N VAL A 26 -7.61 -8.60 -10.84
CA VAL A 26 -7.78 -9.69 -11.83
C VAL A 26 -6.53 -10.56 -12.00
N ARG A 27 -5.39 -10.15 -11.43
CA ARG A 27 -4.15 -10.93 -11.41
C ARG A 27 -3.32 -10.59 -10.16
N LEU A 28 -2.43 -11.49 -9.81
CA LEU A 28 -1.45 -11.33 -8.74
C LEU A 28 -0.20 -10.62 -9.26
N TYR A 29 0.24 -9.55 -8.59
CA TYR A 29 1.47 -8.83 -8.93
C TYR A 29 1.98 -7.97 -7.77
N THR A 30 3.28 -7.71 -7.75
CA THR A 30 3.86 -6.61 -6.97
C THR A 30 4.61 -5.64 -7.89
N TYR A 31 5.17 -4.57 -7.33
CA TYR A 31 5.99 -3.64 -8.11
C TYR A 31 7.44 -4.11 -8.27
N ALA A 32 7.88 -5.16 -7.55
CA ALA A 32 9.28 -5.59 -7.51
C ALA A 32 9.42 -7.13 -7.52
N ASP A 33 8.80 -7.78 -8.50
CA ASP A 33 8.76 -9.24 -8.62
C ASP A 33 10.09 -9.86 -9.09
N THR A 34 11.09 -9.06 -9.51
CA THR A 34 12.43 -9.54 -9.83
C THR A 34 13.12 -10.10 -8.57
N GLU A 35 13.45 -11.39 -8.60
CA GLU A 35 14.04 -12.08 -7.45
C GLU A 35 15.38 -11.47 -7.00
N GLY A 36 15.50 -11.23 -5.69
CA GLY A 36 16.73 -10.71 -5.09
C GLY A 36 17.01 -9.23 -5.37
N ASP A 37 16.04 -8.48 -5.87
CA ASP A 37 16.15 -7.04 -6.12
C ASP A 37 16.05 -6.20 -4.84
N PHE A 38 16.99 -6.40 -3.91
CA PHE A 38 17.06 -5.68 -2.63
C PHE A 38 17.23 -4.17 -2.78
N GLU A 39 17.79 -3.73 -3.91
CA GLU A 39 17.98 -2.31 -4.24
C GLU A 39 16.80 -1.71 -5.01
N LEU A 40 15.76 -2.52 -5.31
CA LEU A 40 14.55 -2.09 -6.02
C LEU A 40 14.83 -1.44 -7.38
N LYS A 41 15.86 -1.91 -8.08
CA LYS A 41 16.27 -1.39 -9.41
C LYS A 41 15.23 -1.66 -10.49
N HIS A 42 14.46 -2.73 -10.34
CA HIS A 42 13.41 -3.15 -11.25
C HIS A 42 12.01 -2.80 -10.74
N PHE A 43 11.93 -1.96 -9.68
CA PHE A 43 10.65 -1.47 -9.20
C PHE A 43 9.92 -0.72 -10.32
N ASN A 44 8.69 -1.13 -10.62
CA ASN A 44 7.86 -0.44 -11.60
C ASN A 44 6.38 -0.53 -11.25
N LEU A 45 5.67 0.58 -11.45
CA LEU A 45 4.21 0.57 -11.44
C LEU A 45 3.70 -0.27 -12.63
N THR A 46 2.54 -0.90 -12.47
CA THR A 46 1.98 -1.75 -13.53
C THR A 46 0.89 -1.03 -14.31
N GLU A 47 0.31 -1.72 -15.29
CA GLU A 47 -0.76 -1.16 -16.11
C GLU A 47 -1.99 -0.81 -15.27
N GLU A 48 -2.24 -1.53 -14.18
CA GLU A 48 -3.30 -1.28 -13.21
C GLU A 48 -3.16 0.06 -12.49
N ASP A 49 -1.94 0.58 -12.32
CA ASP A 49 -1.73 1.92 -11.77
C ASP A 49 -1.81 2.99 -12.87
N THR A 50 -1.18 2.74 -14.01
CA THR A 50 -0.80 3.81 -14.96
C THR A 50 -1.69 3.89 -16.20
N ARG A 51 -2.26 2.78 -16.67
CA ARG A 51 -2.78 2.69 -18.05
C ARG A 51 -4.27 2.98 -18.15
N MET A 52 -4.63 4.18 -18.60
CA MET A 52 -5.94 4.43 -19.20
C MET A 52 -5.87 4.01 -20.68
N LYS A 53 -6.36 2.83 -21.04
CA LYS A 53 -6.46 2.45 -22.45
C LYS A 53 -7.60 3.24 -23.11
N THR A 54 -7.24 4.05 -24.09
CA THR A 54 -8.16 4.80 -24.95
C THR A 54 -9.01 3.86 -25.82
N ARG A 55 -10.33 3.95 -25.65
CA ARG A 55 -11.45 3.66 -26.60
C ARG A 55 -11.49 2.38 -27.47
N LEU A 56 -10.60 1.40 -27.35
CA LEU A 56 -10.80 0.07 -27.99
C LEU A 56 -10.54 -1.08 -26.99
N ASP A 57 -11.53 -1.97 -26.91
CA ASP A 57 -11.81 -3.10 -26.00
C ASP A 57 -10.66 -4.08 -25.65
N PRO A 58 -10.80 -4.94 -24.60
CA PRO A 58 -11.96 -5.19 -23.72
C PRO A 58 -11.88 -4.40 -22.39
N PRO A 59 -12.80 -4.60 -21.41
CA PRO A 59 -13.43 -3.52 -20.62
C PRO A 59 -12.43 -2.52 -20.04
N PRO A 60 -12.81 -1.25 -19.85
CA PRO A 60 -11.90 -0.24 -19.34
C PRO A 60 -11.37 -0.71 -17.99
N MET A 61 -10.16 -1.25 -18.00
CA MET A 61 -9.36 -1.37 -16.80
C MET A 61 -9.28 0.05 -16.28
N CYS A 62 -9.76 0.22 -15.05
CA CYS A 62 -9.91 1.49 -14.37
C CYS A 62 -8.60 1.73 -13.60
N PRO A 63 -7.59 2.39 -14.20
CA PRO A 63 -6.28 2.46 -13.57
C PRO A 63 -6.31 3.42 -12.38
N GLN A 64 -5.52 3.13 -11.35
CA GLN A 64 -5.54 3.89 -10.11
C GLN A 64 -5.22 5.38 -10.33
N ILE A 65 -4.12 5.69 -11.01
CA ILE A 65 -3.62 7.08 -11.13
C ILE A 65 -4.60 7.98 -11.89
N PRO A 66 -5.06 7.64 -13.11
CA PRO A 66 -6.02 8.47 -13.82
C PRO A 66 -7.37 8.65 -13.11
N ILE A 67 -7.85 7.65 -12.35
CA ILE A 67 -9.09 7.79 -11.55
C ILE A 67 -8.88 8.74 -10.38
N LEU A 68 -7.75 8.64 -9.70
CA LEU A 68 -7.40 9.54 -8.60
C LEU A 68 -7.26 10.99 -9.09
N GLN A 69 -6.65 11.21 -10.26
CA GLN A 69 -6.57 12.54 -10.87
C GLN A 69 -7.94 13.08 -11.28
N ALA A 70 -8.81 12.24 -11.86
CA ALA A 70 -10.18 12.63 -12.17
C ALA A 70 -10.97 12.98 -10.89
N ALA A 71 -10.80 12.20 -9.81
CA ALA A 71 -11.40 12.48 -8.53
C ALA A 71 -10.90 13.81 -7.94
N GLN A 72 -9.59 14.08 -7.98
CA GLN A 72 -9.01 15.36 -7.54
C GLN A 72 -9.57 16.55 -8.32
N ALA A 73 -9.79 16.40 -9.63
CA ALA A 73 -10.30 17.48 -10.49
C ALA A 73 -11.75 17.86 -10.19
N VAL A 74 -12.58 16.92 -9.71
CA VAL A 74 -14.00 17.17 -9.40
C VAL A 74 -14.26 17.44 -7.91
N ALA A 75 -13.28 17.16 -7.04
CA ALA A 75 -13.44 17.32 -5.60
C ALA A 75 -13.48 18.81 -5.22
N ALA A 76 -14.54 19.21 -4.50
CA ALA A 76 -14.65 20.56 -3.94
C ALA A 76 -13.76 20.77 -2.70
N ARG A 77 -13.30 19.68 -2.07
CA ARG A 77 -12.43 19.65 -0.89
C ARG A 77 -11.15 18.89 -1.22
N PRO A 78 -10.00 19.21 -0.58
CA PRO A 78 -8.78 18.44 -0.77
C PRO A 78 -9.00 16.94 -0.50
N LEU A 79 -8.64 16.09 -1.46
CA LEU A 79 -8.65 14.64 -1.29
C LEU A 79 -7.43 14.18 -0.51
N SER A 80 -7.66 13.48 0.59
CA SER A 80 -6.63 12.74 1.32
C SER A 80 -6.51 11.34 0.75
N LEU A 81 -5.30 10.93 0.37
CA LEU A 81 -5.03 9.57 -0.08
C LEU A 81 -4.33 8.81 1.04
N TYR A 82 -4.71 7.55 1.27
CA TYR A 82 -3.91 6.66 2.11
C TYR A 82 -3.66 5.32 1.42
N ALA A 83 -2.46 4.77 1.60
CA ALA A 83 -2.06 3.53 0.93
C ALA A 83 -1.87 2.35 1.89
N SER A 84 -2.15 1.15 1.40
CA SER A 84 -2.00 -0.09 2.16
C SER A 84 -1.49 -1.21 1.24
N PRO A 85 -0.41 -1.93 1.59
CA PRO A 85 0.00 -3.13 0.87
C PRO A 85 -0.68 -4.38 1.43
N TRP A 86 -1.04 -5.32 0.56
CA TRP A 86 -1.54 -6.64 0.96
C TRP A 86 -0.41 -7.64 1.11
N THR A 87 0.59 -7.60 0.24
CA THR A 87 1.71 -8.56 0.26
C THR A 87 3.01 -7.90 -0.22
N SER A 88 4.14 -8.44 0.22
CA SER A 88 5.45 -8.09 -0.33
C SER A 88 5.78 -8.97 -1.56
N PRO A 89 6.81 -8.63 -2.35
CA PRO A 89 7.34 -9.55 -3.34
C PRO A 89 7.63 -10.94 -2.74
N VAL A 90 7.33 -12.00 -3.50
CA VAL A 90 7.38 -13.39 -3.00
C VAL A 90 8.77 -13.79 -2.52
N TRP A 91 9.82 -13.26 -3.13
CA TRP A 91 11.20 -13.56 -2.76
C TRP A 91 11.59 -13.01 -1.37
N MET A 92 10.84 -12.04 -0.84
CA MET A 92 10.97 -11.52 0.52
C MET A 92 10.23 -12.37 1.56
N LYS A 93 9.31 -13.26 1.15
CA LYS A 93 8.40 -13.99 2.07
C LYS A 93 8.92 -15.36 2.46
N THR A 94 8.71 -15.77 3.70
CA THR A 94 9.13 -17.08 4.23
C THR A 94 8.53 -18.27 3.48
N ASN A 95 7.32 -18.11 2.93
CA ASN A 95 6.61 -19.15 2.17
C ASN A 95 6.84 -19.08 0.64
N GLY A 96 7.47 -18.03 0.12
CA GLY A 96 7.67 -17.86 -1.32
C GLY A 96 6.39 -17.72 -2.15
N ALA A 97 5.26 -17.35 -1.54
CA ALA A 97 3.97 -17.24 -2.21
C ALA A 97 3.23 -15.97 -1.77
N MET A 98 2.38 -15.40 -2.62
CA MET A 98 1.62 -14.17 -2.27
C MET A 98 0.51 -14.43 -1.25
N THR A 99 -0.01 -15.67 -1.18
CA THR A 99 -1.12 -16.11 -0.34
C THR A 99 -0.68 -17.16 0.69
N GLY A 100 -1.56 -17.49 1.62
CA GLY A 100 -1.27 -18.42 2.72
C GLY A 100 -0.31 -17.85 3.78
N ARG A 101 -0.04 -18.64 4.83
CA ARG A 101 0.80 -18.19 5.94
C ARG A 101 2.20 -17.84 5.46
N GLY A 102 2.64 -16.61 5.74
CA GLY A 102 3.95 -16.12 5.32
C GLY A 102 4.26 -14.70 5.79
N THR A 103 5.37 -14.57 6.50
CA THR A 103 5.95 -13.31 7.01
C THR A 103 7.15 -12.89 6.15
N LEU A 104 7.73 -11.72 6.42
CA LEU A 104 9.04 -11.36 5.87
C LEU A 104 10.13 -12.32 6.36
N LYS A 105 11.06 -12.67 5.49
CA LYS A 105 12.27 -13.42 5.86
C LYS A 105 13.13 -12.61 6.84
N GLY A 106 13.84 -13.33 7.70
CA GLY A 106 14.83 -12.74 8.59
C GLY A 106 14.22 -11.96 9.75
N SER A 107 14.74 -10.79 10.08
CA SER A 107 14.32 -10.03 11.26
C SER A 107 14.42 -8.51 11.07
N PRO A 108 13.61 -7.70 11.78
CA PRO A 108 13.64 -6.25 11.69
C PRO A 108 15.04 -5.65 11.87
N GLY A 109 15.41 -4.75 10.96
CA GLY A 109 16.75 -4.17 10.79
C GLY A 109 17.65 -4.90 9.79
N ASP A 110 17.17 -5.97 9.14
CA ASP A 110 17.92 -6.68 8.11
C ASP A 110 17.60 -6.23 6.68
N LYS A 111 18.29 -6.85 5.70
CA LYS A 111 18.12 -6.52 4.28
C LYS A 111 16.69 -6.74 3.74
N TYR A 112 15.93 -7.69 4.28
CA TYR A 112 14.56 -7.96 3.80
C TYR A 112 13.60 -6.88 4.30
N HIS A 113 13.72 -6.52 5.58
CA HIS A 113 12.89 -5.49 6.20
C HIS A 113 13.24 -4.10 5.68
N THR A 114 14.54 -3.81 5.51
CA THR A 114 14.99 -2.56 4.89
C THR A 114 14.53 -2.46 3.44
N ALA A 115 14.63 -3.52 2.63
CA ALA A 115 14.13 -3.49 1.26
C ALA A 115 12.60 -3.31 1.22
N TRP A 116 11.86 -3.93 2.14
CA TRP A 116 10.43 -3.72 2.25
C TRP A 116 10.06 -2.29 2.67
N ALA A 117 10.78 -1.69 3.63
CA ALA A 117 10.59 -0.28 3.98
C ALA A 117 10.88 0.66 2.79
N ASN A 118 11.94 0.39 2.03
CA ASN A 118 12.27 1.15 0.82
C ASN A 118 11.21 0.97 -0.29
N TYR A 119 10.49 -0.15 -0.32
CA TYR A 119 9.37 -0.36 -1.25
C TYR A 119 8.24 0.65 -1.01
N PHE A 120 7.94 0.99 0.25
CA PHE A 120 6.98 2.07 0.57
C PHE A 120 7.46 3.43 0.06
N VAL A 121 8.71 3.78 0.32
CA VAL A 121 9.29 5.05 -0.14
C VAL A 121 9.25 5.11 -1.67
N ARG A 122 9.61 4.02 -2.35
CA ARG A 122 9.61 3.96 -3.80
C ARG A 122 8.19 4.07 -4.39
N PHE A 123 7.20 3.45 -3.76
CA PHE A 123 5.79 3.64 -4.15
C PHE A 123 5.38 5.11 -4.07
N LEU A 124 5.70 5.78 -2.96
CA LEU A 124 5.39 7.20 -2.77
C LEU A 124 6.14 8.08 -3.79
N ASP A 125 7.39 7.77 -4.10
CA ASP A 125 8.17 8.45 -5.15
C ASP A 125 7.53 8.30 -6.53
N GLU A 126 7.11 7.09 -6.91
CA GLU A 126 6.49 6.86 -8.21
C GLU A 126 5.13 7.56 -8.33
N TYR A 127 4.27 7.50 -7.31
CA TYR A 127 3.00 8.23 -7.34
C TYR A 127 3.17 9.75 -7.32
N ALA A 128 4.19 10.27 -6.63
CA ALA A 128 4.50 11.70 -6.63
C ALA A 128 4.85 12.24 -8.03
N LYS A 129 5.47 11.42 -8.90
CA LYS A 129 5.72 11.78 -10.32
C LYS A 129 4.43 12.04 -11.11
N HIS A 130 3.30 11.53 -10.63
CA HIS A 130 1.97 11.73 -11.21
C HIS A 130 1.15 12.81 -10.47
N ASN A 131 1.82 13.65 -9.65
CA ASN A 131 1.20 14.67 -8.81
C ASN A 131 0.20 14.12 -7.78
N LEU A 132 0.36 12.85 -7.38
CA LEU A 132 -0.44 12.23 -6.32
C LEU A 132 0.41 12.15 -5.06
N THR A 133 -0.08 12.76 -3.98
CA THR A 133 0.58 12.74 -2.66
C THR A 133 -0.33 12.07 -1.65
N PHE A 134 0.28 11.41 -0.68
CA PHE A 134 -0.43 10.65 0.34
C PHE A 134 -0.48 11.40 1.66
N TRP A 135 -1.64 11.34 2.30
CA TRP A 135 -1.82 11.74 3.69
C TRP A 135 -1.24 10.69 4.64
N ALA A 136 -1.46 9.41 4.36
CA ALA A 136 -1.05 8.31 5.23
C ALA A 136 -0.66 7.03 4.47
N VAL A 137 0.03 6.14 5.15
CA VAL A 137 0.16 4.72 4.77
C VAL A 137 -0.15 3.85 5.98
N THR A 138 -0.64 2.64 5.75
CA THR A 138 -0.76 1.61 6.79
C THR A 138 0.46 0.70 6.76
N ALA A 139 0.87 0.15 7.90
CA ALA A 139 2.04 -0.74 7.98
C ALA A 139 1.87 -2.07 7.20
N GLY A 140 0.63 -2.41 6.85
CA GLY A 140 0.23 -3.59 6.09
C GLY A 140 -1.25 -3.85 6.29
N ASN A 141 -1.97 -4.24 5.23
CA ASN A 141 -3.38 -4.65 5.33
C ASN A 141 -3.49 -5.98 6.06
N GLU A 142 -4.34 -6.05 7.08
CA GLU A 142 -4.68 -7.28 7.82
C GLU A 142 -3.44 -8.15 8.16
N PRO A 143 -2.48 -7.65 8.95
CA PRO A 143 -1.26 -8.39 9.32
C PRO A 143 -1.56 -9.77 9.95
N THR A 144 -2.72 -9.95 10.59
CA THR A 144 -3.12 -11.26 11.14
C THR A 144 -3.48 -12.28 10.07
N ALA A 145 -3.89 -11.85 8.88
CA ALA A 145 -4.25 -12.73 7.77
C ALA A 145 -3.08 -13.62 7.35
N GLY A 146 -1.86 -13.07 7.33
CA GLY A 146 -0.65 -13.80 6.97
C GLY A 146 -0.19 -14.83 8.01
N GLU A 147 -0.88 -14.95 9.14
CA GLU A 147 -0.71 -16.03 10.13
C GLU A 147 -1.64 -17.23 9.88
N ILE A 148 -2.62 -17.09 8.98
CA ILE A 148 -3.59 -18.14 8.64
C ILE A 148 -3.01 -19.04 7.54
N VAL A 149 -2.92 -20.35 7.82
CA VAL A 149 -2.23 -21.35 6.95
C VAL A 149 -2.71 -21.29 5.50
N PHE A 150 -4.03 -21.29 5.29
CA PHE A 150 -4.65 -21.34 3.97
C PHE A 150 -5.40 -20.06 3.62
N TYR A 151 -4.86 -18.89 4.02
CA TYR A 151 -5.48 -17.62 3.67
C TYR A 151 -5.57 -17.46 2.14
N PRO A 152 -6.74 -17.17 1.57
CA PRO A 152 -7.00 -17.42 0.15
C PRO A 152 -6.45 -16.36 -0.81
N PHE A 153 -6.04 -15.19 -0.31
CA PHE A 153 -5.57 -14.07 -1.13
C PHE A 153 -4.32 -13.40 -0.54
N GLN A 154 -3.86 -12.32 -1.18
CA GLN A 154 -2.61 -11.64 -0.86
C GLN A 154 -2.58 -11.23 0.61
N CYS A 155 -1.55 -11.67 1.33
CA CYS A 155 -1.37 -11.32 2.73
C CYS A 155 0.13 -11.29 3.09
N LEU A 156 0.49 -10.56 4.13
CA LEU A 156 1.82 -10.57 4.73
C LEU A 156 1.68 -10.56 6.25
N GLY A 157 2.16 -11.63 6.87
CA GLY A 157 2.01 -11.85 8.31
C GLY A 157 2.94 -10.96 9.11
N PHE A 158 2.38 -10.35 10.16
CA PHE A 158 3.13 -9.76 11.25
C PHE A 158 2.45 -10.08 12.58
N SER A 159 3.22 -10.45 13.60
CA SER A 159 2.76 -10.32 14.98
C SER A 159 2.79 -8.84 15.41
N PRO A 160 2.13 -8.45 16.51
CA PRO A 160 2.25 -7.09 17.05
C PRO A 160 3.71 -6.68 17.31
N GLU A 161 4.51 -7.58 17.89
CA GLU A 161 5.92 -7.35 18.21
C GLU A 161 6.75 -7.20 16.92
N HIS A 162 6.47 -8.02 15.91
CA HIS A 162 7.13 -7.92 14.60
C HIS A 162 6.76 -6.59 13.92
N GLN A 163 5.48 -6.20 13.91
CA GLN A 163 5.07 -4.92 13.35
C GLN A 163 5.72 -3.73 14.08
N ARG A 164 5.77 -3.76 15.42
CA ARG A 164 6.46 -2.75 16.23
C ARG A 164 7.93 -2.63 15.84
N ASP A 165 8.65 -3.74 15.81
CA ASP A 165 10.08 -3.74 15.56
C ASP A 165 10.40 -3.35 14.11
N PHE A 166 9.58 -3.78 13.13
CA PHE A 166 9.67 -3.34 11.74
C PHE A 166 9.46 -1.83 11.60
N ILE A 167 8.46 -1.27 12.29
CA ILE A 167 8.22 0.17 12.29
C ILE A 167 9.38 0.92 12.93
N ALA A 168 9.85 0.47 14.09
CA ALA A 168 10.89 1.15 14.85
C ALA A 168 12.26 1.12 14.14
N ARG A 169 12.59 0.00 13.49
CA ARG A 169 13.93 -0.22 12.92
C ARG A 169 14.03 0.09 11.43
N ASP A 170 12.94 -0.08 10.68
CA ASP A 170 12.99 -0.01 9.21
C ASP A 170 12.03 1.05 8.65
N LEU A 171 10.70 0.84 8.77
CA LEU A 171 9.71 1.66 8.06
C LEU A 171 9.66 3.10 8.57
N GLY A 172 9.67 3.30 9.89
CA GLY A 172 9.68 4.64 10.51
C GLY A 172 10.90 5.46 10.08
N PRO A 173 12.13 4.95 10.27
CA PRO A 173 13.35 5.62 9.81
C PRO A 173 13.37 5.86 8.29
N ALA A 174 12.93 4.91 7.47
CA ALA A 174 12.90 5.06 6.01
C ALA A 174 11.97 6.20 5.58
N LEU A 175 10.75 6.27 6.15
CA LEU A 175 9.82 7.36 5.87
C LEU A 175 10.36 8.71 6.37
N ALA A 176 10.89 8.77 7.59
CA ALA A 176 11.44 9.98 8.19
C ALA A 176 12.63 10.57 7.41
N ASN A 177 13.48 9.71 6.84
CA ASN A 177 14.65 10.11 6.05
C ASN A 177 14.35 10.39 4.58
N SER A 178 13.12 10.11 4.12
CA SER A 178 12.69 10.37 2.74
C SER A 178 12.15 11.79 2.54
N SER A 179 11.85 12.13 1.29
CA SER A 179 11.06 13.32 0.92
C SER A 179 9.62 13.25 1.46
N HIS A 180 9.15 12.09 1.90
CA HIS A 180 7.77 11.82 2.33
C HIS A 180 7.58 11.82 3.85
N ARG A 181 8.50 12.41 4.62
CA ARG A 181 8.46 12.45 6.10
C ARG A 181 7.17 13.04 6.73
N GLY A 182 6.33 13.72 5.94
CA GLY A 182 5.04 14.25 6.38
C GLY A 182 3.88 13.23 6.32
N VAL A 183 4.09 12.10 5.63
CA VAL A 183 3.09 11.03 5.50
C VAL A 183 2.89 10.36 6.85
N GLN A 184 1.63 10.23 7.27
CA GLN A 184 1.28 9.56 8.53
C GLN A 184 1.44 8.04 8.40
N LEU A 185 1.83 7.37 9.47
CA LEU A 185 1.90 5.91 9.53
C LEU A 185 0.83 5.37 10.47
N ILE A 186 0.00 4.47 9.97
CA ILE A 186 -1.10 3.84 10.70
C ILE A 186 -0.76 2.37 10.95
N ILE A 187 -0.87 1.91 12.19
CA ILE A 187 -0.64 0.52 12.58
C ILE A 187 -1.93 -0.32 12.50
N LEU A 188 -1.81 -1.62 12.75
CA LEU A 188 -2.91 -2.59 12.75
C LEU A 188 -3.56 -2.78 11.37
N ASP A 189 -4.41 -1.84 10.91
CA ASP A 189 -5.22 -1.96 9.67
C ASP A 189 -5.92 -3.33 9.54
N ASP A 190 -6.51 -3.75 10.66
CA ASP A 190 -7.09 -5.07 10.87
C ASP A 190 -8.33 -4.97 11.79
N GLN A 191 -8.89 -6.13 12.12
CA GLN A 191 -10.08 -6.30 12.95
C GLN A 191 -9.92 -5.69 14.34
N ARG A 192 -10.97 -5.01 14.81
CA ARG A 192 -11.02 -4.36 16.13
C ARG A 192 -10.78 -5.30 17.31
N VAL A 193 -10.94 -6.62 17.13
CA VAL A 193 -10.74 -7.63 18.19
C VAL A 193 -9.27 -7.71 18.64
N MET A 194 -8.35 -7.26 17.80
CA MET A 194 -6.92 -7.18 18.14
C MET A 194 -6.59 -6.01 19.08
N LEU A 195 -7.54 -5.10 19.29
CA LEU A 195 -7.41 -4.01 20.24
C LEU A 195 -7.95 -4.42 21.62
N PRO A 196 -7.33 -3.94 22.72
CA PRO A 196 -6.25 -2.94 22.75
C PRO A 196 -4.84 -3.54 22.61
N TYR A 197 -4.69 -4.87 22.64
CA TYR A 197 -3.39 -5.55 22.73
C TYR A 197 -2.39 -5.05 21.70
N TRP A 198 -2.78 -4.98 20.43
CA TRP A 198 -1.88 -4.55 19.35
C TRP A 198 -1.33 -3.12 19.54
N ALA A 199 -2.10 -2.23 20.18
CA ALA A 199 -1.68 -0.86 20.44
C ALA A 199 -0.79 -0.72 21.70
N GLN A 200 -0.72 -1.76 22.53
CA GLN A 200 0.03 -1.75 23.80
C GLN A 200 1.45 -2.34 23.66
N VAL A 201 1.70 -3.11 22.60
CA VAL A 201 2.97 -3.84 22.35
C VAL A 201 4.04 -2.93 21.77
#